data_AF-A0A7Z2PXE6-F1
#
_entry.id   AF-A0A7Z2PXE6-F1
#
_cell.length_a   1.000
_cell.length_b   1.000
_cell.length_c   1.000
_cell.angle_alpha   90.00
_cell.angle_beta   90.00
_cell.angle_gamma   90.00
#
_symmetry.space_group_name_H-M   'P 1'
#
loop_
_entity.id
_entity.type
_entity.pdbx_description
1 polymer ?
#
loop_
_entity_poly.entity_id
_entity_poly.type
_entity_poly.pdbx_seq_one_letter_code
_entity_poly.pdbx_strand_id
1 'polypeptide(L)' 'MISNIFAFVRFAPFAIFLFVAIAGAFAALIGSLAGWVDVAELGKLAAGCGALGFFVWAFIPAFIRAL' A
#
# COMPACT_ATOMS: atom_id res chain seq x y z
N MET A 1 5.21 17.84 20.96
CA MET A 1 4.47 18.10 19.69
C MET A 1 5.27 17.73 18.44
N ILE A 2 6.50 18.23 18.24
CA ILE A 2 7.30 17.93 17.02
C ILE A 2 7.54 16.42 16.83
N SER A 3 7.84 15.68 17.90
CA SER A 3 8.08 14.23 17.87
C SER A 3 6.86 13.41 17.39
N ASN A 4 5.64 13.80 17.79
CA ASN A 4 4.41 13.16 17.30
C ASN A 4 4.19 13.41 15.81
N ILE A 5 4.57 14.59 15.30
CA ILE A 5 4.46 14.90 13.87
C ILE A 5 5.44 14.02 13.08
N PHE A 6 6.68 13.87 13.54
CA PHE A 6 7.65 12.95 12.92
C PHE A 6 7.21 11.48 12.96
N ALA A 7 6.60 11.04 14.07
CA ALA A 7 6.02 9.70 14.15
C ALA A 7 4.87 9.53 13.15
N PHE A 8 3.97 10.51 13.06
CA PHE A 8 2.84 10.47 12.14
C PHE A 8 3.29 10.45 10.67
N VAL A 9 4.24 11.29 10.29
CA VAL A 9 4.82 11.30 8.93
C VAL A 9 5.46 9.96 8.58
N ARG A 10 5.97 9.23 9.58
CA ARG A 10 6.55 7.90 9.36
C ARG A 10 5.50 6.80 9.27
N PHE A 11 4.45 6.84 10.10
CA PHE A 11 3.44 5.79 10.19
C PHE A 11 2.23 5.96 9.25
N ALA A 12 1.84 7.19 8.94
CA ALA A 12 0.69 7.46 8.08
C ALA A 12 0.86 6.90 6.65
N PRO A 13 2.04 7.01 5.99
CA PRO A 13 2.22 6.41 4.67
C PRO A 13 2.09 4.89 4.70
N PHE A 14 2.57 4.21 5.74
CA PHE A 14 2.38 2.76 5.91
C PHE A 14 0.89 2.40 5.96
N ALA A 15 0.11 3.12 6.77
CA ALA A 15 -1.31 2.86 6.91
C ALA A 15 -2.06 3.09 5.59
N ILE A 16 -1.72 4.13 4.84
CA ILE A 16 -2.31 4.43 3.52
C ILE A 16 -1.98 3.32 2.52
N PHE A 17 -0.70 2.96 2.38
CA PHE A 17 -0.28 1.93 1.44
C PHE A 17 -0.86 0.56 1.77
N LEU A 18 -0.90 0.20 3.06
CA LEU A 18 -1.54 -1.04 3.52
C LEU A 18 -3.04 -1.04 3.22
N PHE A 19 -3.72 0.08 3.47
CA PHE A 19 -5.15 0.20 3.18
C PHE A 19 -5.43 0.05 1.68
N VAL A 20 -4.65 0.72 0.82
CA VAL A 20 -4.76 0.60 -0.63
C VAL A 20 -4.48 -0.84 -1.09
N ALA A 21 -3.49 -1.50 -0.50
CA ALA A 21 -3.17 -2.88 -0.81
C ALA A 21 -4.35 -3.83 -0.54
N ILE A 22 -4.93 -3.70 0.66
CA ILE A 22 -6.05 -4.53 1.11
C ILE A 22 -7.32 -4.22 0.31
N ALA A 23 -7.66 -2.94 0.15
CA ALA A 23 -8.83 -2.52 -0.61
C ALA A 23 -8.74 -2.95 -2.07
N GLY A 24 -7.56 -2.84 -2.69
CA GLY A 24 -7.30 -3.34 -4.03
C GLY A 24 -7.49 -4.85 -4.13
N ALA A 25 -7.01 -5.61 -3.15
CA ALA A 25 -7.19 -7.07 -3.12
C ALA A 25 -8.67 -7.47 -3.02
N PHE A 26 -9.47 -6.76 -2.23
CA PHE A 26 -10.93 -6.97 -2.18
C PHE A 26 -11.61 -6.59 -3.50
N ALA A 27 -11.25 -5.47 -4.11
CA ALA A 27 -11.77 -5.09 -5.43
C ALA A 27 -11.43 -6.14 -6.49
N ALA A 28 -10.20 -6.70 -6.45
CA ALA A 28 -9.78 -7.77 -7.34
C ALA A 28 -10.62 -9.05 -7.16
N LEU A 29 -10.83 -9.45 -5.91
CA LEU A 29 -11.60 -10.64 -5.55
C LEU A 29 -13.06 -10.52 -5.97
N ILE A 30 -13.70 -9.40 -5.62
CA ILE A 30 -15.11 -9.14 -5.96
C ILE A 30 -15.28 -9.01 -7.47
N GLY A 31 -14.40 -8.26 -8.14
CA GLY A 31 -14.42 -8.11 -9.60
C GLY A 31 -14.28 -9.45 -10.31
N SER A 32 -13.38 -10.32 -9.83
CA SER A 32 -13.21 -11.67 -10.37
C SER A 32 -14.43 -12.56 -10.12
N LEU A 33 -15.11 -12.43 -8.98
CA LEU A 33 -16.29 -13.22 -8.64
C LEU A 33 -17.53 -12.79 -9.42
N ALA A 34 -17.66 -11.48 -9.71
CA ALA A 34 -18.74 -10.90 -10.49
C ALA A 34 -18.54 -10.98 -12.01
N GLY A 35 -17.36 -11.44 -12.48
CA GLY A 35 -17.00 -11.48 -13.90
C GLY A 35 -16.63 -10.12 -14.50
N TRP A 36 -16.35 -9.11 -13.67
CA TRP A 36 -15.94 -7.77 -14.10
C TRP A 36 -14.42 -7.70 -14.25
N VAL A 37 -13.94 -8.00 -15.45
CA VAL A 37 -12.51 -8.10 -15.76
C VAL A 37 -11.77 -6.79 -15.45
N ASP A 38 -12.32 -5.65 -15.82
CA ASP A 38 -11.69 -4.34 -15.60
C ASP A 38 -11.51 -4.02 -14.10
N VAL A 39 -12.52 -4.35 -13.28
CA VAL A 39 -12.47 -4.14 -11.83
C VAL A 39 -11.47 -5.11 -11.18
N ALA A 40 -11.39 -6.33 -11.69
CA ALA A 40 -10.43 -7.32 -11.23
C ALA A 40 -8.99 -6.89 -11.50
N GLU A 41 -8.70 -6.38 -12.71
CA GLU A 41 -7.37 -5.87 -13.08
C GLU A 41 -7.00 -4.60 -12.30
N LEU A 42 -7.93 -3.65 -12.19
CA LEU A 42 -7.71 -2.44 -11.40
C LEU A 42 -7.40 -2.78 -9.94
N GLY A 43 -8.15 -3.73 -9.36
CA GLY A 43 -7.92 -4.21 -8.01
C GLY A 43 -6.53 -4.84 -7.82
N LYS A 44 -6.09 -5.67 -8.78
CA LYS A 44 -4.74 -6.28 -8.75
C LYS A 44 -3.64 -5.23 -8.81
N LEU A 45 -3.79 -4.23 -9.68
CA LEU A 45 -2.87 -3.10 -9.80
C LEU A 45 -2.82 -2.29 -8.50
N ALA A 46 -3.97 -1.93 -7.95
CA ALA A 46 -4.06 -1.21 -6.68
C ALA A 46 -3.44 -2.01 -5.52
N ALA A 47 -3.70 -3.31 -5.47
CA ALA A 47 -3.12 -4.21 -4.47
C ALA A 47 -1.59 -4.25 -4.57
N GLY A 48 -1.07 -4.42 -5.79
CA GLY A 48 0.36 -4.45 -6.07
C GLY A 48 1.05 -3.12 -5.76
N CYS A 49 0.49 -2.00 -6.22
CA CYS A 49 1.01 -0.67 -5.93
C CYS A 49 1.00 -0.34 -4.43
N GLY A 50 -0.08 -0.70 -3.72
CA GLY A 50 -0.16 -0.55 -2.27
C GLY A 50 0.91 -1.37 -1.55
N ALA A 51 1.09 -2.63 -1.93
CA ALA A 51 2.12 -3.49 -1.33
C ALA A 51 3.54 -2.98 -1.62
N LEU A 52 3.83 -2.59 -2.86
CA LEU A 52 5.12 -2.01 -3.22
C LEU A 52 5.42 -0.74 -2.43
N GLY A 53 4.46 0.18 -2.35
CA GLY A 53 4.61 1.42 -1.57
C GLY A 53 4.86 1.15 -0.09
N PHE A 54 4.19 0.15 0.49
CA PHE A 54 4.40 -0.28 1.87
C PHE A 54 5.84 -0.77 2.09
N PHE A 55 6.32 -1.69 1.25
CA PHE A 55 7.67 -2.26 1.40
C PHE A 55 8.75 -1.23 1.10
N VAL A 56 8.61 -0.42 0.06
CA VAL A 56 9.56 0.66 -0.26
C VAL A 56 9.71 1.59 0.94
N TRP A 57 8.60 2.05 1.52
CA TRP A 57 8.62 2.90 2.71
C TRP A 57 9.22 2.19 3.94
N ALA A 58 9.03 0.87 4.07
CA ALA A 58 9.61 0.05 5.13
C ALA A 58 11.13 -0.02 5.05
N PHE A 59 11.65 -0.18 3.84
CA PHE A 59 13.07 -0.43 3.58
C PHE A 59 13.89 0.84 3.34
N ILE A 60 13.29 2.00 3.04
CA ILE A 60 13.99 3.29 2.90
C ILE A 60 15.00 3.55 4.04
N PRO A 61 14.65 3.41 5.34
CA PRO A 61 15.60 3.67 6.42
C PRO A 61 16.76 2.67 6.48
N ALA A 62 16.54 1.43 6.04
CA ALA A 62 17.59 0.41 5.97
C ALA A 62 18.53 0.69 4.78
N PHE A 63 17.96 1.08 3.63
CA PHE A 63 18.70 1.43 2.44
C PHE A 63 19.58 2.67 2.64
N ILE A 64 19.06 3.72 3.29
CA ILE A 64 19.82 4.93 3.64
C ILE A 64 21.00 4.62 4.58
N ARG A 65 20.87 3.64 5.47
CA ARG A 65 21.94 3.26 6.42
C ARG A 65 22.99 2.33 5.82
N ALA A 66 22.69 1.70 4.70
CA ALA A 66 23.59 0.77 4.01
C ALA A 66 24.49 1.46 2.95
N LEU A 67 24.25 2.75 2.69
CA LEU A 67 24.98 3.59 1.74
C LEU A 67 25.99 4.48 2.48
#